data_AF-A0AAN9ATX8-F1
#
_entry.id   AF-A0AAN9ATX8-F1
#
_cell.length_a   1.000
_cell.length_b   1.000
_cell.length_c   1.000
_cell.angle_alpha   90.00
_cell.angle_beta   90.00
_cell.angle_gamma   90.00
#
_symmetry.space_group_name_H-M   'P 1'
#
loop_
_entity.id
_entity.type
_entity.pdbx_description
1 polymer ?
#
loop_
_entity_poly.entity_id
_entity_poly.type
_entity_poly.pdbx_seq_one_letter_code
_entity_poly.pdbx_strand_id
1 'polypeptide(L)'
;MYCLSAVVVAVVVAMTNAYPNGAPTLQMNMMMNSMCTTGNMRPGHTRNGQFYMPQNTPAPFTLTVDNANIPYKTGSKVRVTLTAKPGKSFKGFFITGDGEDAPAGLQGTFEAALGTQAKPARFCRQGITHTNNLTKTAVTVLWSPNVNYTHGKIQFKATVVESFERFYTGVLSNTVNADPMVDTQSQFVQKQMQQMMGQINRGNGQAGGMFGGVNFQRLMNNMRTQMGTQAGSQAGGIMGVMGGGGGFQG
;
A
#
# COMPACT_ATOMS: atom_id res chain seq x y z
N MET A 1 33.36 36.65 55.64
CA MET A 1 32.97 36.94 54.24
C MET A 1 33.03 35.64 53.47
N TYR A 2 31.89 35.01 53.16
CA TYR A 2 31.84 33.82 52.30
C TYR A 2 31.13 34.20 51.00
N CYS A 3 31.85 34.09 49.89
CA CYS A 3 31.35 34.35 48.54
C CYS A 3 30.86 33.02 47.97
N LEU A 4 29.53 32.85 47.86
CA LEU A 4 28.91 31.69 47.24
C LEU A 4 28.76 31.97 45.73
N SER A 5 29.58 31.30 44.92
CA SER A 5 29.44 31.31 43.46
C SER A 5 28.40 30.28 43.04
N ALA A 6 27.25 30.74 42.55
CA ALA A 6 26.24 29.90 41.95
C ALA A 6 26.60 29.60 40.49
N VAL A 7 26.80 28.32 40.16
CA VAL A 7 26.97 27.85 38.78
C VAL A 7 25.59 27.64 38.18
N VAL A 8 25.22 28.48 37.21
CA VAL A 8 23.99 28.33 36.43
C VAL A 8 24.24 27.35 35.30
N VAL A 9 23.67 26.15 35.39
CA VAL A 9 23.65 25.18 34.29
C VAL A 9 22.50 25.55 33.34
N ALA A 10 22.84 26.18 32.22
CA ALA A 10 21.88 26.46 31.16
C ALA A 10 21.64 25.19 30.32
N VAL A 11 20.48 24.56 30.51
CA VAL A 11 20.02 23.47 29.65
C VAL A 11 19.46 24.07 28.36
N VAL A 12 20.21 23.93 27.26
CA VAL A 12 19.74 24.30 25.92
C VAL A 12 18.81 23.20 25.41
N VAL A 13 17.51 23.41 25.51
CA VAL A 13 16.51 22.55 24.88
C VAL A 13 16.45 22.90 23.40
N ALA A 14 17.15 22.11 22.56
CA ALA A 14 17.00 22.19 21.11
C ALA A 14 15.57 21.76 20.73
N MET A 15 14.73 22.73 20.36
CA MET A 15 13.39 22.48 19.86
C MET A 15 13.49 21.85 18.45
N THR A 16 13.53 20.52 18.39
CA THR A 16 13.33 19.82 17.12
C THR A 16 11.86 20.00 16.73
N ASN A 17 11.62 20.74 15.64
CA ASN A 17 10.31 20.86 15.00
C ASN A 17 9.89 19.49 14.44
N ALA A 18 9.39 18.61 15.29
CA ALA A 18 8.69 17.41 14.89
C ALA A 18 7.19 17.73 14.82
N TYR A 19 6.52 17.36 13.72
CA TYR A 19 5.09 17.57 13.58
C TYR A 19 4.33 16.97 14.77
N PRO A 20 3.60 17.79 15.58
CA PRO A 20 2.95 17.31 16.79
C PRO A 20 1.79 16.32 16.50
N ASN A 21 1.27 16.32 15.26
CA ASN A 21 0.05 15.59 14.88
C ASN A 21 0.28 14.31 14.03
N GLY A 22 1.51 13.76 14.06
CA GLY A 22 1.88 12.55 13.32
C GLY A 22 2.08 12.80 11.81
N ALA A 23 1.84 11.78 10.99
CA ALA A 23 2.06 11.86 9.54
C ALA A 23 1.31 13.03 8.87
N PRO A 24 1.85 13.62 7.77
CA PRO A 24 1.36 14.86 7.19
C PRO A 24 -0.13 14.83 6.80
N THR A 25 -0.78 15.97 7.00
CA THR A 25 -2.14 16.25 6.54
C THR A 25 -2.13 16.83 5.13
N LEU A 26 -3.31 16.93 4.51
CA LEU A 26 -3.58 17.18 3.09
C LEU A 26 -2.91 18.42 2.44
N GLN A 27 -2.17 19.25 3.18
CA GLN A 27 -1.46 20.41 2.62
C GLN A 27 -0.08 20.09 2.02
N MET A 28 0.50 18.91 2.28
CA MET A 28 1.74 18.44 1.61
C MET A 28 1.48 17.38 0.51
N ASN A 29 0.25 17.36 -0.02
CA ASN A 29 -0.38 16.24 -0.72
C ASN A 29 0.12 15.97 -2.15
N MET A 30 0.83 16.89 -2.80
CA MET A 30 1.28 16.65 -4.18
C MET A 30 2.51 15.73 -4.28
N MET A 31 3.42 15.77 -3.31
CA MET A 31 4.60 14.90 -3.30
C MET A 31 4.36 13.54 -2.65
N MET A 32 3.37 13.39 -1.76
CA MET A 32 3.09 12.11 -1.09
C MET A 32 2.06 11.23 -1.81
N ASN A 33 1.19 11.78 -2.64
CA ASN A 33 0.29 10.97 -3.45
C ASN A 33 1.06 10.19 -4.53
N SER A 34 2.12 10.80 -5.09
CA SER A 34 3.04 10.09 -5.99
C SER A 34 3.80 8.98 -5.29
N MET A 35 4.04 9.04 -3.97
CA MET A 35 4.72 7.98 -3.23
C MET A 35 3.92 6.67 -3.16
N CYS A 36 2.59 6.76 -3.20
CA CYS A 36 1.74 5.57 -3.23
C CYS A 36 1.61 4.95 -4.61
N THR A 37 1.66 5.76 -5.68
CA THR A 37 1.63 5.25 -7.05
C THR A 37 3.00 4.82 -7.56
N THR A 38 4.08 5.47 -7.12
CA THR A 38 5.47 5.10 -7.47
C THR A 38 6.07 4.03 -6.55
N GLY A 39 5.36 3.65 -5.48
CA GLY A 39 5.85 2.72 -4.46
C GLY A 39 6.98 3.28 -3.57
N ASN A 40 7.38 4.53 -3.76
CA ASN A 40 8.44 5.18 -3.01
C ASN A 40 7.92 5.69 -1.66
N MET A 41 7.62 4.78 -0.74
CA MET A 41 7.01 5.04 0.58
C MET A 41 7.98 5.67 1.59
N ARG A 42 8.77 6.66 1.21
CA ARG A 42 9.78 7.30 2.05
C ARG A 42 9.17 8.46 2.85
N PRO A 43 9.51 8.62 4.14
CA PRO A 43 9.13 9.83 4.88
C PRO A 43 9.78 11.06 4.23
N GLY A 44 9.07 12.18 4.23
CA GLY A 44 9.59 13.48 3.78
C GLY A 44 10.57 14.12 4.78
N HIS A 45 11.44 13.33 5.41
CA HIS A 45 12.40 13.84 6.38
C HIS A 45 13.57 14.48 5.65
N THR A 46 13.77 15.77 5.92
CA THR A 46 14.86 16.55 5.34
C THR A 46 15.63 17.31 6.41
N ARG A 47 16.92 17.55 6.16
CA ARG A 47 17.74 18.52 6.90
C ARG A 47 18.53 19.32 5.87
N ASN A 48 18.47 20.66 5.96
CA ASN A 48 19.14 21.57 5.03
C ASN A 48 18.82 21.27 3.55
N GLY A 49 17.56 20.89 3.25
CA GLY A 49 17.12 20.54 1.89
C GLY A 49 17.54 19.15 1.39
N GLN A 50 18.31 18.39 2.16
CA GLN A 50 18.70 17.03 1.80
C GLN A 50 17.76 16.00 2.43
N PHE A 51 17.32 15.01 1.64
CA PHE A 51 16.49 13.91 2.10
C PHE A 51 17.32 12.82 2.77
N TYR A 52 16.80 12.27 3.88
CA TYR A 52 17.36 11.05 4.44
C TYR A 52 16.99 9.85 3.58
N MET A 53 17.94 8.91 3.46
CA MET A 53 17.75 7.65 2.75
C MET A 53 17.41 6.52 3.72
N PRO A 54 16.67 5.48 3.28
CA PRO A 54 16.39 4.33 4.12
C PRO A 54 17.70 3.65 4.55
N GLN A 55 17.70 3.07 5.73
CA GLN A 55 18.82 2.26 6.20
C GLN A 55 19.01 1.05 5.27
N ASN A 56 20.26 0.77 4.92
CA ASN A 56 20.66 -0.37 4.07
C ASN A 56 20.94 -1.65 4.87
N THR A 57 20.73 -1.62 6.19
CA THR A 57 20.85 -2.78 7.07
C THR A 57 19.51 -3.49 7.25
N PRO A 58 19.48 -4.78 7.64
CA PRO A 58 18.24 -5.47 7.97
C PRO A 58 17.40 -4.69 8.98
N ALA A 59 16.09 -4.58 8.71
CA ALA A 59 15.18 -3.88 9.60
C ALA A 59 15.05 -4.61 10.95
N PRO A 60 15.13 -3.92 12.09
CA PRO A 60 14.89 -4.51 13.40
C PRO A 60 13.39 -4.62 13.73
N PHE A 61 12.55 -4.71 12.70
CA PHE A 61 11.09 -4.71 12.81
C PHE A 61 10.52 -5.86 11.99
N THR A 62 9.41 -6.43 12.46
CA THR A 62 8.71 -7.53 11.81
C THR A 62 7.27 -7.12 11.57
N LEU A 63 6.78 -7.32 10.35
CA LEU A 63 5.37 -7.18 10.02
C LEU A 63 4.79 -8.60 9.89
N THR A 64 3.68 -8.88 10.56
CA THR A 64 3.05 -10.20 10.52
C THR A 64 1.56 -10.06 10.24
N VAL A 65 1.00 -11.02 9.51
CA VAL A 65 -0.44 -11.19 9.43
C VAL A 65 -0.83 -12.35 10.33
N ASP A 66 -1.74 -12.07 11.27
CA ASP A 66 -2.25 -13.09 12.16
C ASP A 66 -3.09 -14.11 11.38
N ASN A 67 -2.95 -15.39 11.70
CA ASN A 67 -3.69 -16.49 11.07
C ASN A 67 -3.58 -16.53 9.53
N ALA A 68 -2.40 -16.23 8.99
CA ALA A 68 -2.20 -16.15 7.54
C ALA A 68 -2.38 -17.46 6.75
N ASN A 69 -2.45 -18.58 7.47
CA ASN A 69 -2.84 -19.88 6.93
C ASN A 69 -4.35 -19.97 6.65
N ILE A 70 -5.16 -19.06 7.17
CA ILE A 70 -6.60 -18.98 6.94
C ILE A 70 -6.85 -18.04 5.75
N PRO A 71 -7.49 -18.50 4.67
CA PRO A 71 -7.81 -17.64 3.53
C PRO A 71 -8.72 -16.47 3.95
N TYR A 72 -8.45 -15.28 3.42
CA TYR A 72 -9.29 -14.11 3.67
C TYR A 72 -10.44 -14.06 2.66
N LYS A 73 -11.59 -13.54 3.09
CA LYS A 73 -12.79 -13.39 2.25
C LYS A 73 -13.39 -11.99 2.35
N THR A 74 -14.28 -11.65 1.42
CA THR A 74 -15.04 -10.39 1.48
C THR A 74 -15.72 -10.22 2.85
N GLY A 75 -15.66 -9.01 3.41
CA GLY A 75 -16.21 -8.71 4.74
C GLY A 75 -15.44 -9.27 5.94
N SER A 76 -14.38 -10.05 5.76
CA SER A 76 -13.49 -10.47 6.86
C SER A 76 -12.50 -9.36 7.24
N LYS A 77 -11.97 -9.39 8.47
CA LYS A 77 -10.91 -8.48 8.89
C LYS A 77 -9.60 -9.23 9.03
N VAL A 78 -8.59 -8.80 8.29
CA VAL A 78 -7.22 -9.29 8.40
C VAL A 78 -6.48 -8.44 9.43
N ARG A 79 -5.91 -9.08 10.44
CA ARG A 79 -5.14 -8.38 11.48
C ARG A 79 -3.66 -8.38 11.12
N VAL A 80 -3.07 -7.19 11.06
CA VAL A 80 -1.67 -6.99 10.70
C VAL A 80 -0.95 -6.33 11.87
N THR A 81 0.15 -6.92 12.32
CA THR A 81 0.90 -6.46 13.49
C THR A 81 2.33 -6.11 13.08
N LEU A 82 2.76 -4.89 13.39
CA LEU A 82 4.14 -4.44 13.26
C LEU A 82 4.79 -4.44 14.65
N THR A 83 5.89 -5.16 14.81
CA THR A 83 6.58 -5.33 16.10
C THR A 83 8.06 -5.04 15.98
N ALA A 84 8.64 -4.38 16.99
CA ALA A 84 10.07 -4.16 17.14
C ALA A 84 10.75 -5.34 17.83
N LYS A 85 11.98 -5.66 17.41
CA LYS A 85 12.83 -6.62 18.13
C LYS A 85 13.12 -6.12 19.57
N PRO A 86 13.49 -7.00 20.51
CA PRO A 86 13.85 -6.61 21.88
C PRO A 86 14.89 -5.48 21.91
N GLY A 87 14.66 -4.48 22.75
CA GLY A 87 15.53 -3.29 22.87
C GLY A 87 15.40 -2.27 21.74
N LYS A 88 14.48 -2.48 20.78
CA LYS A 88 14.20 -1.56 19.68
C LYS A 88 12.82 -0.95 19.80
N SER A 89 12.63 0.18 19.13
CA SER A 89 11.35 0.89 19.08
C SER A 89 11.24 1.71 17.80
N PHE A 90 10.03 2.16 17.50
CA PHE A 90 9.75 3.04 16.37
C PHE A 90 8.79 4.16 16.80
N LYS A 91 8.88 5.30 16.14
CA LYS A 91 8.02 6.48 16.40
C LYS A 91 6.91 6.62 15.38
N GLY A 92 7.17 6.20 14.15
CA GLY A 92 6.22 6.29 13.05
C GLY A 92 6.24 5.05 12.17
N PHE A 93 5.15 4.85 11.45
CA PHE A 93 5.03 3.80 10.44
C PHE A 93 4.08 4.25 9.33
N PHE A 94 4.17 3.58 8.20
CA PHE A 94 3.18 3.56 7.13
C PHE A 94 3.05 2.13 6.62
N ILE A 95 1.83 1.59 6.62
CA ILE A 95 1.53 0.23 6.16
C ILE A 95 0.57 0.34 4.97
N THR A 96 0.87 -0.40 3.92
CA THR A 96 0.02 -0.62 2.75
C THR A 96 0.17 -2.07 2.31
N GLY A 97 -0.45 -2.47 1.21
CA GLY A 97 -0.24 -3.79 0.64
C GLY A 97 -0.31 -3.79 -0.88
N ASP A 98 0.11 -4.92 -1.43
CA ASP A 98 -0.05 -5.28 -2.83
C ASP A 98 -0.87 -6.59 -2.92
N GLY A 99 -1.51 -6.81 -4.05
CA GLY A 99 -2.26 -8.02 -4.36
C GLY A 99 -1.99 -8.47 -5.79
N GLU A 100 -2.05 -9.78 -6.02
CA GLU A 100 -1.81 -10.40 -7.33
C GLU A 100 -2.76 -9.84 -8.41
N ASP A 101 -4.02 -9.58 -8.05
CA ASP A 101 -5.02 -8.97 -8.93
C ASP A 101 -5.37 -7.55 -8.47
N ALA A 102 -4.34 -6.74 -8.21
CA ALA A 102 -4.48 -5.36 -7.73
C ALA A 102 -3.51 -4.38 -8.46
N PRO A 103 -3.68 -4.14 -9.77
CA PRO A 103 -2.75 -3.32 -10.57
C PRO A 103 -2.67 -1.85 -10.14
N ALA A 104 -3.67 -1.36 -9.41
CA ALA A 104 -3.73 -0.01 -8.85
C ALA A 104 -3.44 0.03 -7.34
N GLY A 105 -2.78 -1.00 -6.81
CA GLY A 105 -2.55 -1.19 -5.37
C GLY A 105 -3.72 -1.89 -4.67
N LEU A 106 -3.44 -2.42 -3.47
CA LEU A 106 -4.41 -3.21 -2.71
C LEU A 106 -5.60 -2.35 -2.29
N GLN A 107 -6.77 -2.62 -2.88
CA GLN A 107 -8.01 -1.96 -2.48
C GLN A 107 -8.59 -2.63 -1.24
N GLY A 108 -9.32 -1.86 -0.45
CA GLY A 108 -9.81 -2.27 0.86
C GLY A 108 -9.81 -1.08 1.80
N THR A 109 -10.15 -1.33 3.06
CA THR A 109 -10.18 -0.28 4.09
C THR A 109 -9.30 -0.70 5.24
N PHE A 110 -8.34 0.16 5.57
CA PHE A 110 -7.59 0.04 6.81
C PHE A 110 -8.30 0.80 7.93
N GLU A 111 -8.23 0.24 9.13
CA GLU A 111 -8.67 0.88 10.37
C GLU A 111 -7.72 0.54 11.52
N ALA A 112 -7.75 1.37 12.55
CA ALA A 112 -6.97 1.14 13.76
C ALA A 112 -7.62 0.01 14.58
N ALA A 113 -6.82 -0.91 15.12
CA ALA A 113 -7.32 -1.77 16.19
C ALA A 113 -7.56 -0.90 17.45
N LEU A 114 -8.48 -1.33 18.32
CA LEU A 114 -8.79 -0.59 19.54
C LEU A 114 -7.53 -0.35 20.39
N GLY A 115 -7.38 0.90 20.88
CA GLY A 115 -6.24 1.31 21.69
C GLY A 115 -4.92 1.53 20.92
N THR A 116 -4.91 1.41 19.59
CA THR A 116 -3.70 1.59 18.80
C THR A 116 -3.54 3.02 18.28
N GLN A 117 -2.30 3.48 18.20
CA GLN A 117 -1.95 4.83 17.73
C GLN A 117 -1.84 4.86 16.20
N ALA A 118 -2.91 4.47 15.52
CA ALA A 118 -2.99 4.34 14.07
C ALA A 118 -4.18 5.13 13.49
N LYS A 119 -4.07 5.59 12.25
CA LYS A 119 -5.13 6.27 11.50
C LYS A 119 -4.97 6.01 9.99
N PRO A 120 -6.06 5.92 9.22
CA PRO A 120 -5.98 5.85 7.77
C PRO A 120 -5.12 7.00 7.20
N ALA A 121 -4.28 6.70 6.23
CA ALA A 121 -3.41 7.69 5.63
C ALA A 121 -4.22 8.59 4.68
N ARG A 122 -4.15 9.91 4.89
CA ARG A 122 -4.88 10.87 4.04
C ARG A 122 -4.22 11.06 2.68
N PHE A 123 -2.90 10.92 2.60
CA PHE A 123 -2.13 11.00 1.37
C PHE A 123 -2.17 9.71 0.54
N CYS A 124 -2.73 8.64 1.11
CA CYS A 124 -2.76 7.32 0.48
C CYS A 124 -3.97 6.53 0.96
N ARG A 125 -5.03 6.53 0.16
CA ARG A 125 -6.32 5.91 0.55
C ARG A 125 -6.21 4.41 0.87
N GLN A 126 -5.17 3.75 0.37
CA GLN A 126 -4.91 2.32 0.54
C GLN A 126 -3.92 2.04 1.68
N GLY A 127 -3.66 2.99 2.58
CA GLY A 127 -2.68 2.80 3.65
C GLY A 127 -3.12 3.31 5.01
N ILE A 128 -2.35 2.96 6.03
CA ILE A 128 -2.54 3.36 7.42
C ILE A 128 -1.21 3.83 8.01
N THR A 129 -1.26 4.82 8.90
CA THR A 129 -0.09 5.45 9.49
C THR A 129 -0.30 5.77 10.96
N HIS A 130 0.73 6.27 11.63
CA HIS A 130 0.71 6.63 13.04
C HIS A 130 -0.09 7.91 13.32
N THR A 131 -0.73 8.00 14.49
CA THR A 131 -1.42 9.22 14.95
C THR A 131 -0.48 10.25 15.57
N ASN A 132 0.63 9.80 16.17
CA ASN A 132 1.60 10.61 16.90
C ASN A 132 3.01 10.00 16.84
N ASN A 133 4.02 10.75 17.29
CA ASN A 133 5.42 10.34 17.30
C ASN A 133 5.86 9.65 18.61
N LEU A 134 4.92 9.22 19.45
CA LEU A 134 5.25 8.51 20.70
C LEU A 134 5.96 7.19 20.38
N THR A 135 6.89 6.81 21.24
CA THR A 135 7.64 5.57 21.10
C THR A 135 6.71 4.36 21.17
N LYS A 136 6.85 3.44 20.22
CA LYS A 136 6.08 2.21 20.09
C LYS A 136 7.02 1.02 19.98
N THR A 137 6.63 -0.11 20.56
CA THR A 137 7.26 -1.42 20.35
C THR A 137 6.40 -2.33 19.49
N ALA A 138 5.09 -2.08 19.44
CA ALA A 138 4.17 -2.76 18.55
C ALA A 138 3.02 -1.85 18.12
N VAL A 139 2.40 -2.14 16.98
CA VAL A 139 1.12 -1.58 16.56
C VAL A 139 0.35 -2.63 15.77
N THR A 140 -0.95 -2.73 16.03
CA THR A 140 -1.86 -3.62 15.32
C THR A 140 -2.87 -2.81 14.53
N VAL A 141 -3.11 -3.20 13.30
CA VAL A 141 -4.07 -2.57 12.39
C VAL A 141 -4.96 -3.65 11.78
N LEU A 142 -6.14 -3.25 11.31
CA LEU A 142 -7.08 -4.14 10.65
C LEU A 142 -7.23 -3.69 9.20
N TRP A 143 -7.25 -4.66 8.28
CA TRP A 143 -7.56 -4.44 6.88
C TRP A 143 -8.80 -5.25 6.50
N SER A 144 -9.77 -4.59 5.89
CA SER A 144 -10.95 -5.22 5.32
C SER A 144 -10.83 -5.23 3.78
N PRO A 145 -10.99 -6.39 3.12
CA PRO A 145 -11.02 -6.47 1.67
C PRO A 145 -12.27 -5.77 1.11
N ASN A 146 -12.31 -5.58 -0.20
CA ASN A 146 -13.53 -5.14 -0.89
C ASN A 146 -14.71 -6.09 -0.57
N VAL A 147 -15.94 -5.59 -0.63
CA VAL A 147 -17.16 -6.37 -0.36
C VAL A 147 -17.56 -7.29 -1.52
N ASN A 148 -17.11 -7.00 -2.74
CA ASN A 148 -17.57 -7.68 -3.95
C ASN A 148 -16.58 -8.69 -4.52
N TYR A 149 -15.28 -8.54 -4.25
CA TYR A 149 -14.23 -9.35 -4.83
C TYR A 149 -12.98 -9.38 -3.96
N THR A 150 -12.07 -10.30 -4.26
CA THR A 150 -10.74 -10.41 -3.65
C THR A 150 -9.64 -9.92 -4.60
N HIS A 151 -8.41 -9.85 -4.09
CA HIS A 151 -7.22 -9.43 -4.83
C HIS A 151 -6.23 -10.59 -5.02
N GLY A 152 -6.72 -11.83 -4.95
CA GLY A 152 -5.88 -13.02 -4.98
C GLY A 152 -4.97 -13.11 -3.76
N LYS A 153 -3.71 -13.50 -3.97
CA LYS A 153 -2.71 -13.51 -2.91
C LYS A 153 -2.27 -12.08 -2.59
N ILE A 154 -2.24 -11.73 -1.31
CA ILE A 154 -1.86 -10.40 -0.84
C ILE A 154 -0.62 -10.45 0.05
N GLN A 155 0.12 -9.33 0.08
CA GLN A 155 1.22 -9.11 1.01
C GLN A 155 1.24 -7.66 1.46
N PHE A 156 1.33 -7.45 2.78
CA PHE A 156 1.50 -6.11 3.35
C PHE A 156 2.98 -5.73 3.41
N LYS A 157 3.24 -4.44 3.25
CA LYS A 157 4.56 -3.83 3.33
C LYS A 157 4.51 -2.59 4.22
N ALA A 158 5.59 -2.36 4.96
CA ALA A 158 5.71 -1.23 5.85
C ALA A 158 6.98 -0.40 5.61
N THR A 159 6.82 0.90 5.83
CA THR A 159 7.92 1.81 6.15
C THR A 159 7.87 2.11 7.63
N VAL A 160 9.01 1.99 8.32
CA VAL A 160 9.11 2.11 9.78
C VAL A 160 10.17 3.14 10.14
N VAL A 161 9.79 4.12 10.96
CA VAL A 161 10.64 5.24 11.39
C VAL A 161 11.11 4.97 12.82
N GLU A 162 12.40 4.67 12.99
CA GLU A 162 13.07 4.51 14.28
C GLU A 162 13.33 5.90 14.90
N SER A 163 13.88 6.82 14.10
CA SER A 163 14.11 8.23 14.44
C SER A 163 13.97 9.12 13.20
N PHE A 164 14.08 10.44 13.36
CA PHE A 164 13.97 11.38 12.23
C PHE A 164 14.92 11.05 11.07
N GLU A 165 16.11 10.53 11.35
CA GLU A 165 17.13 10.25 10.34
C GLU A 165 17.23 8.76 10.00
N ARG A 166 16.63 7.90 10.82
CA ARG A 166 16.73 6.44 10.71
C ARG A 166 15.35 5.83 10.44
N PHE A 167 15.18 5.31 9.23
CA PHE A 167 13.96 4.60 8.84
C PHE A 167 14.28 3.45 7.89
N TYR A 168 13.37 2.49 7.82
CA TYR A 168 13.50 1.28 7.02
C TYR A 168 12.27 1.17 6.13
N THR A 169 12.47 0.82 4.87
CA THR A 169 11.40 0.62 3.87
C THR A 169 11.35 -0.83 3.46
N GLY A 170 10.20 -1.31 2.97
CA GLY A 170 10.08 -2.66 2.44
C GLY A 170 10.10 -3.75 3.51
N VAL A 171 9.62 -3.43 4.73
CA VAL A 171 9.39 -4.45 5.76
C VAL A 171 8.16 -5.25 5.35
N LEU A 172 8.36 -6.45 4.82
CA LEU A 172 7.29 -7.29 4.30
C LEU A 172 6.67 -8.16 5.39
N SER A 173 5.37 -8.42 5.25
CA SER A 173 4.67 -9.47 5.96
C SER A 173 4.75 -10.81 5.24
N ASN A 174 4.35 -11.87 5.93
CA ASN A 174 3.96 -13.12 5.27
C ASN A 174 2.75 -12.90 4.34
N THR A 175 2.64 -13.70 3.29
CA THR A 175 1.52 -13.64 2.33
C THR A 175 0.25 -14.26 2.90
N VAL A 176 -0.91 -13.83 2.42
CA VAL A 176 -2.22 -14.43 2.71
C VAL A 176 -2.96 -14.69 1.41
N ASN A 177 -3.57 -15.85 1.29
CA ASN A 177 -4.37 -16.20 0.11
C ASN A 177 -5.82 -15.76 0.28
N ALA A 178 -6.46 -15.39 -0.82
CA ALA A 178 -7.91 -15.22 -0.88
C ALA A 178 -8.62 -16.57 -0.75
N ASP A 179 -9.84 -16.55 -0.21
CA ASP A 179 -10.78 -17.66 -0.27
C ASP A 179 -11.10 -17.98 -1.73
N PRO A 180 -10.84 -19.21 -2.21
CA PRO A 180 -11.02 -19.58 -3.61
C PRO A 180 -12.48 -19.57 -4.06
N MET A 181 -13.45 -19.52 -3.13
CA MET A 181 -14.87 -19.43 -3.47
C MET A 181 -15.32 -18.01 -3.81
N VAL A 182 -14.48 -17.00 -3.56
CA VAL A 182 -14.81 -15.60 -3.83
C VAL A 182 -14.09 -15.13 -5.08
N ASP A 183 -14.83 -14.51 -6.00
CA ASP A 183 -14.26 -13.99 -7.24
C ASP A 183 -13.12 -13.00 -6.96
N THR A 184 -12.05 -13.12 -7.75
CA THR A 184 -11.04 -12.09 -7.88
C THR A 184 -11.61 -10.86 -8.61
N GLN A 185 -10.93 -9.72 -8.53
CA GLN A 185 -11.37 -8.49 -9.17
C GLN A 185 -11.61 -8.68 -10.68
N SER A 186 -10.69 -9.34 -11.38
CA SER A 186 -10.80 -9.66 -12.80
C SER A 186 -11.98 -10.57 -13.11
N GLN A 187 -12.18 -11.64 -12.34
CA GLN A 187 -13.33 -12.55 -12.49
C GLN A 187 -14.66 -11.85 -12.26
N PHE A 188 -14.74 -11.00 -11.24
CA PHE A 188 -15.93 -10.21 -10.94
C PHE A 188 -16.30 -9.27 -12.09
N VAL A 189 -15.32 -8.54 -12.64
CA VAL A 189 -15.52 -7.63 -13.78
C VAL A 189 -15.95 -8.40 -15.03
N GLN A 190 -15.34 -9.56 -15.31
CA GLN A 190 -15.72 -10.41 -16.44
C GLN A 190 -17.17 -10.89 -16.35
N LYS A 191 -17.62 -11.33 -15.17
CA LYS A 191 -19.02 -11.76 -14.95
C LYS A 191 -20.02 -10.61 -15.16
N GLN A 192 -19.72 -9.41 -14.67
CA GLN A 192 -20.57 -8.24 -14.90
C GLN A 192 -20.68 -7.91 -16.40
N MET A 193 -19.57 -8.01 -17.14
CA MET A 193 -19.55 -7.75 -18.58
C MET A 193 -20.41 -8.78 -19.35
N GLN A 194 -20.31 -10.07 -19.00
CA GLN A 194 -21.12 -11.13 -19.60
C GLN A 194 -22.61 -10.93 -19.36
N GLN A 195 -23.00 -10.50 -18.15
CA GLN A 195 -24.39 -10.20 -17.81
C GLN A 195 -24.93 -9.02 -18.64
N MET A 196 -24.15 -7.95 -18.79
CA MET A 196 -24.51 -6.81 -19.62
C MET A 196 -24.70 -7.22 -21.09
N MET A 197 -23.78 -8.03 -21.65
CA MET A 197 -23.90 -8.53 -23.02
C MET A 197 -25.11 -9.46 -23.20
N GLY A 198 -25.42 -10.29 -22.20
CA GLY A 198 -26.62 -11.14 -22.20
C GLY A 198 -27.92 -10.34 -22.21
N GLN A 199 -27.98 -9.20 -21.51
CA GLN A 199 -29.13 -8.30 -21.52
C GLN A 199 -29.27 -7.57 -22.87
N ILE A 200 -28.18 -7.14 -23.48
CA ILE A 200 -28.19 -6.52 -24.82
C ILE A 200 -28.73 -7.51 -25.86
N ASN A 201 -28.24 -8.75 -25.85
CA ASN A 201 -28.69 -9.79 -26.78
C ASN A 201 -30.17 -10.17 -26.59
N ARG A 202 -30.68 -10.11 -25.35
CA ARG A 202 -32.11 -10.35 -25.05
C ARG A 202 -33.01 -9.13 -25.30
N GLY A 203 -32.44 -7.92 -25.33
CA GLY A 203 -33.15 -6.65 -25.53
C GLY A 203 -33.50 -6.30 -26.97
N ASN A 204 -33.06 -7.12 -27.95
CA ASN A 204 -33.28 -6.88 -29.37
C ASN A 204 -34.72 -7.15 -29.87
N GLY A 205 -35.69 -7.22 -28.95
CA GLY A 205 -37.11 -7.21 -29.27
C GLY A 205 -37.82 -5.86 -28.99
N GLN A 206 -37.29 -4.98 -28.13
CA GLN A 206 -38.05 -3.79 -27.68
C GLN A 206 -37.23 -2.53 -27.32
N ALA A 207 -35.91 -2.49 -27.54
CA ALA A 207 -35.07 -1.36 -27.11
C ALA A 207 -34.38 -0.57 -28.25
N GLY A 208 -34.87 -0.68 -29.49
CA GLY A 208 -34.32 0.05 -30.65
C GLY A 208 -34.49 1.59 -30.62
N GLY A 209 -34.99 2.18 -29.53
CA GLY A 209 -35.39 3.59 -29.50
C GLY A 209 -34.81 4.49 -28.39
N MET A 210 -34.04 3.99 -27.41
CA MET A 210 -33.71 4.81 -26.23
C MET A 210 -32.22 5.03 -25.91
N PHE A 211 -31.30 4.30 -26.52
CA PHE A 211 -29.86 4.51 -26.27
C PHE A 211 -29.11 4.75 -27.57
N GLY A 212 -29.13 6.01 -28.01
CA GLY A 212 -28.32 6.49 -29.13
C GLY A 212 -26.85 6.11 -28.98
N GLY A 213 -26.28 5.56 -30.05
CA GLY A 213 -24.98 4.89 -30.15
C GLY A 213 -23.73 5.69 -29.79
N VAL A 214 -23.84 6.88 -29.19
CA VAL A 214 -22.71 7.71 -28.79
C VAL A 214 -22.23 7.38 -27.36
N ASN A 215 -23.11 6.87 -26.48
CA ASN A 215 -22.76 6.51 -25.10
C ASN A 215 -22.15 5.11 -24.96
N PHE A 216 -22.55 4.15 -25.81
CA PHE A 216 -22.00 2.80 -25.77
C PHE A 216 -20.53 2.77 -26.23
N GLN A 217 -20.19 3.50 -27.29
CA GLN A 217 -18.80 3.63 -27.76
C GLN A 217 -17.88 4.24 -26.70
N ARG A 218 -18.38 5.26 -25.98
CA ARG A 218 -17.64 5.93 -24.90
C ARG A 218 -17.49 5.05 -23.66
N LEU A 219 -18.52 4.26 -23.35
CA LEU A 219 -18.48 3.23 -22.30
C LEU A 219 -17.46 2.13 -22.66
N MET A 220 -17.47 1.64 -23.90
CA MET A 220 -16.52 0.64 -24.38
C MET A 220 -15.08 1.16 -24.39
N ASN A 221 -14.85 2.43 -24.72
CA ASN A 221 -13.53 3.06 -24.66
C ASN A 221 -13.03 3.24 -23.21
N ASN A 222 -13.90 3.62 -22.28
CA ASN A 222 -13.56 3.67 -20.86
C ASN A 222 -13.26 2.27 -20.28
N MET A 223 -14.02 1.24 -20.69
CA MET A 223 -13.76 -0.15 -20.30
C MET A 223 -12.50 -0.73 -20.94
N ARG A 224 -12.21 -0.41 -22.20
CA ARG A 224 -10.98 -0.80 -22.88
C ARG A 224 -9.75 -0.16 -22.24
N THR A 225 -9.87 1.06 -21.73
CA THR A 225 -8.78 1.73 -21.01
C THR A 225 -8.52 1.07 -19.64
N GLN A 226 -9.57 0.54 -18.99
CA GLN A 226 -9.44 -0.27 -17.77
C GLN A 226 -8.92 -1.69 -18.01
N MET A 227 -9.20 -2.29 -19.18
CA MET A 227 -8.70 -3.63 -19.55
C MET A 227 -7.34 -3.61 -20.27
N GLY A 228 -6.98 -2.52 -20.95
CA GLY A 228 -5.71 -2.38 -21.67
C GLY A 228 -4.49 -2.35 -20.75
N THR A 229 -4.67 -1.98 -19.48
CA THR A 229 -3.65 -2.11 -18.43
C THR A 229 -3.48 -3.54 -17.92
N GLN A 230 -4.39 -4.48 -18.23
CA GLN A 230 -4.26 -5.91 -17.91
C GLN A 230 -3.54 -6.71 -19.01
N ALA A 231 -3.56 -6.28 -20.27
CA ALA A 231 -2.96 -7.05 -21.37
C ALA A 231 -1.48 -6.71 -21.66
N GLY A 232 -0.97 -5.58 -21.15
CA GLY A 232 0.37 -5.07 -21.50
C GLY A 232 1.53 -5.56 -20.63
N SER A 233 1.30 -6.26 -19.51
CA SER A 233 2.37 -6.63 -18.56
C SER A 233 2.81 -8.10 -18.63
N GLN A 234 2.23 -8.92 -19.53
CA GLN A 234 2.63 -10.33 -19.69
C GLN A 234 3.31 -10.66 -21.03
N ALA A 235 3.58 -9.67 -21.90
CA ALA A 235 4.28 -9.88 -23.16
C ALA A 235 5.54 -9.00 -23.26
N GLY A 236 6.59 -9.35 -22.51
CA GLY A 236 7.85 -8.60 -22.63
C GLY A 236 9.06 -9.17 -21.89
N GLY A 237 9.05 -10.44 -21.48
CA GLY A 237 10.06 -10.93 -20.54
C GLY A 237 10.54 -12.35 -20.73
N ILE A 238 10.55 -12.94 -21.94
CA ILE A 238 11.30 -14.17 -22.20
C ILE A 238 11.75 -14.19 -23.68
N MET A 239 12.96 -13.72 -23.96
CA MET A 239 13.71 -14.18 -25.15
C MET A 239 14.97 -14.85 -24.63
N GLY A 240 14.97 -16.17 -24.81
CA GLY A 240 15.99 -17.08 -24.34
C GLY A 240 17.34 -16.85 -25.00
N VAL A 241 18.38 -16.94 -24.19
CA VAL A 241 19.75 -17.20 -24.65
C VAL A 241 19.93 -18.71 -24.70
N MET A 242 19.87 -19.27 -25.90
CA MET A 242 20.50 -20.53 -26.33
C MET A 242 20.94 -20.24 -27.78
N GLY A 243 22.16 -20.42 -28.23
CA GLY A 243 23.15 -21.43 -27.88
C GLY A 243 23.27 -22.43 -29.04
N GLY A 244 24.23 -22.20 -29.94
CA GLY A 244 24.89 -23.26 -30.71
C GLY A 244 24.54 -23.45 -32.20
N GLY A 245 25.55 -23.24 -33.06
CA GLY A 245 26.00 -24.31 -33.97
C GLY A 245 25.78 -24.15 -35.48
N GLY A 246 26.89 -23.96 -36.21
CA GLY A 246 27.17 -24.69 -37.45
C GLY A 246 26.89 -23.99 -38.78
N GLY A 247 27.95 -23.69 -39.54
CA GLY A 247 27.86 -23.26 -40.93
C GLY A 247 29.22 -23.07 -41.59
N PHE A 248 29.88 -24.18 -41.96
CA PHE A 248 30.94 -24.22 -42.96
C PHE A 248 30.36 -23.86 -44.33
N GLN A 249 31.05 -23.03 -45.13
CA GLN A 249 31.28 -23.24 -46.56
C GLN A 249 32.11 -22.08 -47.15
N GLY A 250 33.13 -22.44 -47.95
CA GLY A 250 33.76 -21.58 -48.96
C GLY A 250 35.05 -20.91 -48.54
#